data_AF-A0A0R2WVB2-F1
#
_entry.id   AF-A0A0R2WVB2-F1
#
_cell.length_a   1.000
_cell.length_b   1.000
_cell.length_c   1.000
_cell.angle_alpha   90.00
_cell.angle_beta   90.00
_cell.angle_gamma   90.00
#
_symmetry.space_group_name_H-M   'P 1'
#
loop_
_entity.id
_entity.type
_entity.pdbx_description
1 polymer ?
#
loop_
_entity_poly.entity_id
_entity_poly.type
_entity_poly.pdbx_seq_one_letter_code
_entity_poly.pdbx_strand_id
1 'polypeptide(L)'
;MKNFKNLYALVFSLITVFYGCQENDYSFGEIIAPSNIEITAEIVGADANNPYGDGSGIVNFSVSADNASSYVYYFDGKAEAVPSGIYSKRFSVVGVNTYTVVVQANGKGGVSSTKAVLVEVFSSFSDVEAENFLSGANVGDSKKWYWQADKPLHVGLGPVTDDYGNGEFAYEAWWNSIGPFDTEKSCMYDNEFVFTRTTTGLTFEQTSGPAFIPGIYAGVLSVAGDTCHDDSVATNMYGVKNVSFSPSVSKAATEGKYNGNDYRGTTFEISDGGFMGWLVSTSSKYDIISISDSELVVRIIQDGNGFAWYHKFTTTKP
;
A
#
# COMPACT_ATOMS: atom_id res chain seq x y z
N MET A 1 73.48 3.36 30.12
CA MET A 1 72.70 3.99 29.00
C MET A 1 71.53 3.13 28.49
N LYS A 2 70.96 2.18 29.26
CA LYS A 2 69.82 1.36 28.81
C LYS A 2 68.44 1.85 29.32
N ASN A 3 68.39 2.63 30.40
CA ASN A 3 67.12 3.01 31.04
C ASN A 3 66.46 4.28 30.44
N PHE A 4 67.18 5.06 29.62
CA PHE A 4 66.61 6.24 28.97
C PHE A 4 65.83 5.93 27.69
N LYS A 5 66.15 4.82 26.99
CA LYS A 5 65.45 4.44 25.73
C LYS A 5 63.99 4.02 25.98
N ASN A 6 63.71 3.38 27.11
CA ASN A 6 62.34 2.98 27.49
C ASN A 6 61.49 4.18 27.92
N LEU A 7 62.11 5.24 28.46
CA LEU A 7 61.41 6.47 28.85
C LEU A 7 60.93 7.25 27.63
N TYR A 8 61.75 7.35 26.57
CA TYR A 8 61.33 8.01 25.33
C TYR A 8 60.21 7.27 24.61
N ALA A 9 60.22 5.93 24.63
CA ALA A 9 59.13 5.13 24.05
C ALA A 9 57.81 5.30 24.84
N LEU A 10 57.89 5.38 26.17
CA LEU A 10 56.72 5.61 27.02
C LEU A 10 56.14 7.02 26.84
N VAL A 11 57.00 8.04 26.72
CA VAL A 11 56.57 9.43 26.48
C VAL A 11 55.99 9.60 25.07
N PHE A 12 56.57 8.95 24.05
CA PHE A 12 56.04 8.97 22.68
C PHE A 12 54.68 8.26 22.58
N SER A 13 54.50 7.14 23.30
CA SER A 13 53.22 6.42 23.41
C SER A 13 52.14 7.21 24.16
N LEU A 14 52.50 8.08 25.10
CA LEU A 14 51.54 8.91 25.84
C LEU A 14 51.02 10.07 24.99
N ILE A 15 51.86 10.62 24.09
CA ILE A 15 51.49 11.73 23.21
C ILE A 15 50.49 11.29 22.13
N THR A 16 50.58 10.05 21.63
CA THR A 16 49.64 9.53 20.61
C THR A 16 48.21 9.31 21.12
N VAL A 17 48.01 9.17 22.44
CA VAL A 17 46.68 9.03 23.05
C VAL A 17 45.90 10.35 23.03
N PHE A 18 46.60 11.49 23.09
CA PHE A 18 45.96 12.82 23.08
C PHE A 18 45.60 13.34 21.69
N TYR A 19 46.13 12.75 20.61
CA TYR A 19 45.77 13.11 19.22
C TYR A 19 44.66 12.23 18.62
N GLY A 20 44.25 11.15 19.30
CA GLY A 20 43.26 10.19 18.80
C GLY A 20 41.80 10.56 19.04
N CYS A 21 41.51 11.60 19.81
CA CYS A 21 40.16 12.11 20.06
C CYS A 21 40.08 13.58 19.65
N GLN A 22 40.18 13.87 18.36
CA GLN A 22 39.44 15.01 17.84
C GLN A 22 37.99 14.55 17.71
N GLU A 23 37.18 14.80 18.74
CA GLU A 23 35.74 14.78 18.55
C GLU A 23 35.42 15.89 17.54
N ASN A 24 35.06 15.49 16.33
CA ASN A 24 34.50 16.44 15.38
C ASN A 24 33.14 16.87 15.95
N ASP A 25 33.07 18.08 16.49
CA ASP A 25 31.81 18.71 16.88
C ASP A 25 30.98 18.96 15.62
N TYR A 26 30.08 18.02 15.31
CA TYR A 26 29.10 18.19 14.25
C TYR A 26 27.94 19.05 14.79
N SER A 27 27.94 20.34 14.48
CA SER A 27 26.80 21.21 14.79
C SER A 27 25.81 21.25 13.62
N PHE A 28 24.52 21.13 13.94
CA PHE A 28 23.45 21.25 12.95
C PHE A 28 23.14 22.71 12.58
N GLY A 29 23.95 23.70 12.99
CA GLY A 29 23.60 25.12 12.88
C GLY A 29 22.29 25.45 13.62
N GLU A 30 21.65 26.56 13.26
CA GLU A 30 20.35 26.93 13.85
C GLU A 30 19.26 25.96 13.42
N ILE A 31 18.50 25.44 14.41
CA ILE A 31 17.38 24.52 14.20
C ILE A 31 16.09 25.33 14.32
N ILE A 32 15.53 25.69 13.16
CA ILE A 32 14.29 26.47 13.05
C ILE A 32 13.18 25.53 12.59
N ALA A 33 12.08 25.47 13.35
CA ALA A 33 10.90 24.69 12.97
C ALA A 33 10.24 25.29 11.72
N PRO A 34 9.73 24.46 10.79
CA PRO A 34 9.03 24.96 9.62
C PRO A 34 7.85 25.87 9.98
N SER A 35 7.59 26.90 9.18
CA SER A 35 6.49 27.85 9.39
C SER A 35 5.82 28.22 8.07
N ASN A 36 4.73 29.01 8.14
CA ASN A 36 4.01 29.50 6.96
C ASN A 36 3.61 28.38 5.99
N ILE A 37 3.08 27.28 6.54
CA ILE A 37 2.63 26.14 5.74
C ILE A 37 1.42 26.58 4.90
N GLU A 38 1.54 26.54 3.59
CA GLU A 38 0.47 26.84 2.63
C GLU A 38 0.16 25.57 1.85
N ILE A 39 -1.11 25.14 1.91
CA ILE A 39 -1.59 23.93 1.24
C ILE A 39 -2.60 24.37 0.20
N THR A 40 -2.36 24.01 -1.05
CA THR A 40 -3.30 24.20 -2.15
C THR A 40 -3.89 22.85 -2.51
N ALA A 41 -5.21 22.81 -2.68
CA ALA A 41 -5.95 21.64 -3.13
C ALA A 41 -6.75 22.03 -4.38
N GLU A 42 -6.33 21.52 -5.53
CA GLU A 42 -7.01 21.71 -6.81
C GLU A 42 -7.83 20.46 -7.14
N ILE A 43 -9.15 20.55 -7.02
CA ILE A 43 -10.06 19.45 -7.36
C ILE A 43 -10.22 19.41 -8.88
N VAL A 44 -9.92 18.26 -9.49
CA VAL A 44 -9.97 18.10 -10.95
C VAL A 44 -11.42 18.28 -11.43
N GLY A 45 -11.57 19.13 -12.44
CA GLY A 45 -12.88 19.45 -13.04
C GLY A 45 -13.77 20.34 -12.18
N ALA A 46 -13.25 20.95 -11.11
CA ALA A 46 -14.04 21.86 -10.30
C ALA A 46 -14.25 23.21 -11.00
N ASP A 47 -15.49 23.67 -11.04
CA ASP A 47 -15.89 24.97 -11.58
C ASP A 47 -17.13 25.52 -10.84
N ALA A 48 -17.70 26.63 -11.33
CA ALA A 48 -18.85 27.26 -10.70
C ALA A 48 -20.13 26.38 -10.67
N ASN A 49 -20.26 25.43 -11.59
CA ASN A 49 -21.39 24.49 -11.67
C ASN A 49 -21.08 23.17 -10.96
N ASN A 50 -19.80 22.78 -10.89
CA ASN A 50 -19.31 21.54 -10.30
C ASN A 50 -18.30 21.87 -9.18
N PRO A 51 -18.72 22.46 -8.05
CA PRO A 51 -17.78 22.93 -7.02
C PRO A 51 -16.92 21.82 -6.40
N TYR A 52 -17.35 20.56 -6.54
CA TYR A 52 -16.69 19.38 -5.94
C TYR A 52 -15.97 18.50 -6.98
N GLY A 53 -15.80 18.97 -8.22
CA GLY A 53 -15.10 18.26 -9.29
C GLY A 53 -16.00 17.52 -10.28
N ASP A 54 -15.37 16.88 -11.27
CA ASP A 54 -16.04 16.17 -12.37
C ASP A 54 -16.49 14.73 -12.05
N GLY A 55 -16.35 14.30 -10.80
CA GLY A 55 -16.65 12.92 -10.37
C GLY A 55 -15.45 11.97 -10.48
N SER A 56 -14.30 12.41 -10.98
CA SER A 56 -13.06 11.62 -10.93
C SER A 56 -12.56 11.38 -9.49
N GLY A 57 -12.93 12.26 -8.56
CA GLY A 57 -12.42 12.25 -7.20
C GLY A 57 -10.93 12.61 -7.09
N ILE A 58 -10.30 13.14 -8.14
CA ILE A 58 -8.88 13.49 -8.12
C ILE A 58 -8.68 14.89 -7.56
N VAL A 59 -7.72 15.04 -6.65
CA VAL A 59 -7.26 16.32 -6.11
C VAL A 59 -5.74 16.40 -6.25
N ASN A 60 -5.28 17.48 -6.88
CA ASN A 60 -3.87 17.80 -6.97
C ASN A 60 -3.49 18.70 -5.79
N PHE A 61 -2.66 18.18 -4.90
CA PHE A 61 -2.14 18.91 -3.74
C PHE A 61 -0.76 19.48 -4.03
N SER A 62 -0.54 20.71 -3.55
CA SER A 62 0.80 21.29 -3.42
C SER A 62 0.95 21.94 -2.06
N VAL A 63 2.13 21.79 -1.45
CA VAL A 63 2.47 22.45 -0.19
C VAL A 63 3.79 23.21 -0.30
N SER A 64 3.84 24.36 0.35
CA SER A 64 5.06 25.11 0.63
C SER A 64 5.12 25.45 2.12
N ALA A 65 6.34 25.57 2.66
CA ALA A 65 6.59 26.06 4.01
C ALA A 65 8.01 26.63 4.09
N ASP A 66 8.19 27.64 4.92
CA ASP A 66 9.51 28.17 5.24
C ASP A 66 10.28 27.16 6.09
N ASN A 67 11.58 27.04 5.86
CA ASN A 67 12.50 26.14 6.58
C ASN A 67 12.14 24.64 6.51
N ALA A 68 11.29 24.24 5.56
CA ALA A 68 11.01 22.83 5.26
C ALA A 68 11.94 22.29 4.17
N SER A 69 12.32 21.03 4.30
CA SER A 69 13.14 20.28 3.33
C SER A 69 12.40 19.07 2.74
N SER A 70 11.31 18.62 3.37
CA SER A 70 10.47 17.54 2.88
C SER A 70 9.08 17.59 3.53
N TYR A 71 8.14 16.84 2.95
CA TYR A 71 6.75 16.81 3.42
C TYR A 71 6.21 15.39 3.53
N VAL A 72 5.25 15.21 4.43
CA VAL A 72 4.42 14.01 4.54
C VAL A 72 2.97 14.45 4.56
N TYR A 73 2.16 13.90 3.66
CA TYR A 73 0.71 14.05 3.72
C TYR A 73 0.12 12.93 4.58
N TYR A 74 -0.92 13.24 5.33
CA TYR A 74 -1.74 12.28 6.05
C TYR A 74 -3.17 12.42 5.53
N PHE A 75 -3.67 11.36 4.90
CA PHE A 75 -5.06 11.25 4.44
C PHE A 75 -5.77 10.27 5.37
N ASP A 76 -6.69 10.78 6.19
CA ASP A 76 -7.37 9.98 7.23
C ASP A 76 -6.38 9.18 8.11
N GLY A 77 -5.25 9.82 8.45
CA GLY A 77 -4.19 9.21 9.26
C GLY A 77 -3.19 8.35 8.50
N LYS A 78 -3.44 7.98 7.23
CA LYS A 78 -2.48 7.25 6.39
C LYS A 78 -1.39 8.18 5.86
N ALA A 79 -0.13 7.90 6.20
CA ALA A 79 1.02 8.71 5.83
C ALA A 79 1.50 8.41 4.40
N GLU A 80 1.73 9.46 3.62
CA GLU A 80 2.30 9.44 2.28
C GLU A 80 3.53 10.35 2.25
N ALA A 81 4.71 9.77 2.07
CA ALA A 81 5.97 10.52 2.01
C ALA A 81 6.09 11.22 0.65
N VAL A 82 6.07 12.55 0.64
CA VAL A 82 6.08 13.37 -0.57
C VAL A 82 7.12 14.48 -0.43
N PRO A 83 8.42 14.17 -0.61
CA PRO A 83 9.49 15.14 -0.39
C PRO A 83 9.34 16.43 -1.22
N SER A 84 8.75 16.36 -2.41
CA SER A 84 8.50 17.51 -3.29
C SER A 84 7.36 18.41 -2.83
N GLY A 85 6.49 17.93 -1.93
CA GLY A 85 5.26 18.62 -1.54
C GLY A 85 4.12 18.55 -2.56
N ILE A 86 4.34 17.96 -3.75
CA ILE A 86 3.33 17.82 -4.81
C ILE A 86 2.82 16.39 -4.85
N TYR A 87 1.52 16.19 -4.72
CA TYR A 87 0.90 14.86 -4.71
C TYR A 87 -0.49 14.89 -5.34
N SER A 88 -0.79 13.91 -6.20
CA SER A 88 -2.14 13.72 -6.74
C SER A 88 -2.80 12.56 -5.99
N LYS A 89 -3.91 12.85 -5.30
CA LYS A 89 -4.70 11.85 -4.55
C LYS A 89 -6.05 11.66 -5.23
N ARG A 90 -6.45 10.40 -5.40
CA ARG A 90 -7.84 10.05 -5.74
C ARG A 90 -8.61 9.66 -4.48
N PHE A 91 -9.80 10.22 -4.33
CA PHE A 91 -10.81 9.84 -3.35
C PHE A 91 -11.90 9.02 -4.04
N SER A 92 -12.11 7.80 -3.55
CA SER A 92 -12.92 6.78 -4.23
C SER A 92 -14.24 6.49 -3.53
N VAL A 93 -14.56 7.20 -2.45
CA VAL A 93 -15.87 7.05 -1.80
C VAL A 93 -16.90 7.78 -2.67
N VAL A 94 -17.87 7.03 -3.17
CA VAL A 94 -18.92 7.55 -4.05
C VAL A 94 -19.72 8.66 -3.35
N GLY A 95 -20.08 9.69 -4.11
CA GLY A 95 -20.77 10.87 -3.61
C GLY A 95 -19.81 12.01 -3.26
N VAL A 96 -20.35 13.04 -2.60
CA VAL A 96 -19.58 14.18 -2.09
C VAL A 96 -19.16 13.86 -0.66
N ASN A 97 -17.85 13.75 -0.44
CA ASN A 97 -17.29 13.39 0.86
C ASN A 97 -16.26 14.45 1.30
N THR A 98 -16.23 14.74 2.60
CA THR A 98 -15.28 15.67 3.21
C THR A 98 -14.10 14.90 3.80
N TYR A 99 -12.88 15.26 3.40
CA TYR A 99 -11.64 14.63 3.87
C TYR A 99 -10.79 15.60 4.65
N THR A 100 -10.21 15.13 5.75
CA THR A 100 -9.19 15.90 6.50
C THR A 100 -7.82 15.53 5.98
N VAL A 101 -7.12 16.52 5.41
CA VAL A 101 -5.75 16.35 4.91
C VAL A 101 -4.82 17.10 5.83
N VAL A 102 -3.91 16.38 6.48
CA VAL A 102 -2.87 16.96 7.34
C VAL A 102 -1.55 16.89 6.61
N VAL A 103 -0.80 17.99 6.60
CA VAL A 103 0.56 18.02 6.05
C VAL A 103 1.54 18.27 7.18
N GLN A 104 2.56 17.43 7.26
CA GLN A 104 3.74 17.63 8.09
C GLN A 104 4.87 18.16 7.22
N ALA A 105 5.34 19.36 7.53
CA ALA A 105 6.55 19.93 6.96
C ALA A 105 7.72 19.57 7.88
N ASN A 106 8.75 18.92 7.32
CA ASN A 106 9.94 18.49 8.05
C ASN A 106 11.10 19.44 7.73
N GLY A 107 11.76 19.94 8.77
CA GLY A 107 12.89 20.85 8.70
C GLY A 107 14.20 20.21 9.18
N LYS A 108 15.20 21.06 9.42
CA LYS A 108 16.56 20.63 9.78
C LYS A 108 16.62 19.99 11.17
N GLY A 109 17.35 18.88 11.31
CA GLY A 109 17.51 18.23 12.63
C GLY A 109 16.24 17.52 13.13
N GLY A 110 15.26 17.27 12.24
CA GLY A 110 14.06 16.51 12.56
C GLY A 110 12.93 17.33 13.20
N VAL A 111 13.06 18.65 13.33
CA VAL A 111 11.93 19.50 13.73
C VAL A 111 10.87 19.52 12.65
N SER A 112 9.60 19.50 13.05
CA SER A 112 8.48 19.51 12.11
C SER A 112 7.34 20.38 12.63
N SER A 113 6.52 20.83 11.69
CA SER A 113 5.27 21.57 11.95
C SER A 113 4.16 20.97 11.10
N THR A 114 2.92 21.07 11.55
CA THR A 114 1.77 20.50 10.85
C THR A 114 0.68 21.53 10.55
N LYS A 115 -0.08 21.32 9.48
CA LYS A 115 -1.28 22.08 9.14
C LYS A 115 -2.32 21.15 8.52
N ALA A 116 -3.60 21.38 8.83
CA ALA A 116 -4.71 20.61 8.28
C ALA A 116 -5.59 21.47 7.38
N VAL A 117 -6.16 20.87 6.33
CA VAL A 117 -7.23 21.45 5.51
C VAL A 117 -8.36 20.44 5.36
N LEU A 118 -9.57 20.94 5.11
CA LEU A 118 -10.71 20.13 4.71
C LEU A 118 -10.88 20.26 3.19
N VAL A 119 -11.14 19.15 2.51
CA VAL A 119 -11.45 19.12 1.07
C VAL A 119 -12.74 18.34 0.86
N GLU A 120 -13.69 18.92 0.14
CA GLU A 120 -14.93 18.25 -0.27
C GLU A 120 -14.78 17.78 -1.72
N VAL A 121 -14.94 16.48 -1.95
CA VAL A 121 -14.62 15.85 -3.25
C VAL A 121 -15.79 15.00 -3.71
N PHE A 122 -16.18 15.17 -4.97
CA PHE A 122 -17.15 14.31 -5.64
C PHE A 122 -16.44 13.16 -6.36
N SER A 123 -16.84 11.93 -6.04
CA SER A 123 -16.45 10.73 -6.77
C SER A 123 -17.70 10.02 -7.30
N SER A 124 -17.69 9.61 -8.56
CA SER A 124 -18.83 8.96 -9.23
C SER A 124 -18.52 7.58 -9.78
N PHE A 125 -17.30 7.08 -9.60
CA PHE A 125 -16.94 5.77 -10.13
C PHE A 125 -17.64 4.67 -9.32
N SER A 126 -18.38 3.81 -10.01
CA SER A 126 -18.88 2.55 -9.46
C SER A 126 -18.79 1.46 -10.50
N ASP A 127 -18.54 0.24 -10.05
CA ASP A 127 -18.60 -0.95 -10.89
C ASP A 127 -19.62 -1.90 -10.29
N VAL A 128 -20.91 -1.55 -10.48
CA VAL A 128 -22.04 -2.25 -9.85
C VAL A 128 -22.04 -3.74 -10.16
N GLU A 129 -21.58 -4.14 -11.35
CA GLU A 129 -21.48 -5.56 -11.71
C GLU A 129 -20.40 -6.27 -10.88
N ALA A 130 -19.20 -5.70 -10.72
CA ALA A 130 -18.18 -6.27 -9.83
C ALA A 130 -18.67 -6.33 -8.38
N GLU A 131 -19.33 -5.26 -7.91
CA GLU A 131 -19.89 -5.21 -6.57
C GLU A 131 -20.94 -6.32 -6.34
N ASN A 132 -21.81 -6.54 -7.33
CA ASN A 132 -22.82 -7.59 -7.31
C ASN A 132 -22.17 -8.97 -7.28
N PHE A 133 -21.13 -9.20 -8.08
CA PHE A 133 -20.39 -10.46 -8.05
C PHE A 133 -19.68 -10.66 -6.71
N LEU A 134 -19.11 -9.61 -6.10
CA LEU A 134 -18.39 -9.71 -4.83
C LEU A 134 -19.32 -10.04 -3.65
N SER A 135 -20.52 -9.47 -3.60
CA SER A 135 -21.35 -9.44 -2.38
C SER A 135 -22.81 -9.88 -2.55
N GLY A 136 -23.35 -9.88 -3.76
CA GLY A 136 -24.79 -9.87 -4.02
C GLY A 136 -25.32 -8.46 -4.32
N ALA A 137 -26.59 -8.36 -4.73
CA ALA A 137 -27.18 -7.13 -5.27
C ALA A 137 -27.98 -6.32 -4.25
N ASN A 138 -28.47 -6.96 -3.19
CA ASN A 138 -29.37 -6.34 -2.21
C ASN A 138 -28.62 -6.01 -0.92
N VAL A 139 -29.04 -4.94 -0.24
CA VAL A 139 -28.50 -4.58 1.08
C VAL A 139 -28.69 -5.76 2.04
N GLY A 140 -27.60 -6.16 2.71
CA GLY A 140 -27.55 -7.33 3.59
C GLY A 140 -27.12 -8.62 2.89
N ASP A 141 -27.06 -8.66 1.56
CA ASP A 141 -26.43 -9.77 0.85
C ASP A 141 -24.96 -9.86 1.26
N SER A 142 -24.48 -11.08 1.42
CA SER A 142 -23.07 -11.36 1.68
C SER A 142 -22.62 -12.58 0.90
N LYS A 143 -21.34 -12.61 0.54
CA LYS A 143 -20.74 -13.73 -0.17
C LYS A 143 -19.36 -14.02 0.41
N LYS A 144 -19.12 -15.30 0.64
CA LYS A 144 -17.84 -15.82 1.11
C LYS A 144 -16.95 -16.19 -0.06
N TRP A 145 -15.67 -15.89 0.09
CA TRP A 145 -14.60 -16.21 -0.82
C TRP A 145 -13.50 -16.96 -0.07
N TYR A 146 -12.91 -17.92 -0.76
CA TYR A 146 -11.86 -18.81 -0.28
C TYR A 146 -10.72 -18.78 -1.29
N TRP A 147 -9.50 -19.07 -0.84
CA TRP A 147 -8.42 -19.40 -1.78
C TRP A 147 -8.87 -20.50 -2.73
N GLN A 148 -8.67 -20.33 -4.04
CA GLN A 148 -8.98 -21.36 -5.04
C GLN A 148 -7.87 -22.43 -5.07
N ALA A 149 -7.58 -23.01 -3.90
CA ALA A 149 -6.43 -23.90 -3.67
C ALA A 149 -6.44 -25.15 -4.54
N ASP A 150 -7.60 -25.61 -5.02
CA ASP A 150 -7.75 -26.75 -5.93
C ASP A 150 -7.29 -26.48 -7.37
N LYS A 151 -6.86 -25.24 -7.68
CA LYS A 151 -6.36 -24.85 -8.99
C LYS A 151 -4.89 -24.49 -8.96
N PRO A 152 -4.13 -24.80 -10.04
CA PRO A 152 -2.78 -24.27 -10.18
C PRO A 152 -2.81 -22.75 -10.31
N LEU A 153 -1.73 -22.11 -9.88
CA LEU A 153 -1.58 -20.65 -9.95
C LEU A 153 -2.69 -19.89 -9.23
N HIS A 154 -3.18 -20.44 -8.11
CA HIS A 154 -4.04 -19.68 -7.19
C HIS A 154 -3.24 -18.60 -6.46
N VAL A 155 -1.91 -18.74 -6.42
CA VAL A 155 -0.94 -17.68 -6.13
C VAL A 155 0.15 -17.70 -7.20
N GLY A 156 0.60 -16.52 -7.63
CA GLY A 156 1.75 -16.35 -8.51
C GLY A 156 2.39 -14.97 -8.36
N LEU A 157 3.59 -14.81 -8.93
CA LEU A 157 4.36 -13.57 -8.87
C LEU A 157 4.81 -13.13 -10.26
N GLY A 158 4.74 -11.83 -10.54
CA GLY A 158 5.29 -11.24 -11.76
C GLY A 158 5.81 -9.82 -11.55
N PRO A 159 6.38 -9.21 -12.59
CA PRO A 159 6.83 -7.83 -12.55
C PRO A 159 5.65 -6.84 -12.47
N VAL A 160 5.93 -5.64 -11.95
CA VAL A 160 4.94 -4.55 -11.93
C VAL A 160 4.86 -3.85 -13.28
N THR A 161 6.01 -3.54 -13.89
CA THR A 161 6.13 -2.75 -15.13
C THR A 161 7.03 -3.37 -16.20
N ASP A 162 7.93 -4.27 -15.80
CA ASP A 162 8.95 -4.84 -16.68
C ASP A 162 8.32 -5.74 -17.75
N ASP A 163 8.74 -5.53 -18.98
CA ASP A 163 8.30 -6.27 -20.15
C ASP A 163 9.54 -6.79 -20.89
N TYR A 164 9.62 -8.10 -21.06
CA TYR A 164 10.73 -8.76 -21.76
C TYR A 164 10.32 -9.19 -23.17
N GLY A 165 9.18 -8.70 -23.66
CA GLY A 165 8.69 -8.90 -25.01
C GLY A 165 7.41 -9.74 -25.11
N ASN A 166 6.87 -10.21 -23.97
CA ASN A 166 5.64 -11.02 -23.94
C ASN A 166 4.58 -10.47 -22.99
N GLY A 167 4.70 -9.22 -22.52
CA GLY A 167 3.73 -8.60 -21.64
C GLY A 167 3.81 -9.13 -20.20
N GLU A 168 5.00 -9.51 -19.74
CA GLU A 168 5.25 -10.11 -18.41
C GLU A 168 4.69 -9.28 -17.25
N PHE A 169 4.59 -7.95 -17.41
CA PHE A 169 4.01 -7.04 -16.41
C PHE A 169 2.54 -7.32 -16.07
N ALA A 170 1.85 -8.15 -16.86
CA ALA A 170 0.42 -8.42 -16.78
C ALA A 170 0.06 -9.86 -16.38
N TYR A 171 1.03 -10.69 -15.97
CA TYR A 171 0.76 -12.02 -15.43
C TYR A 171 1.88 -12.48 -14.49
N GLU A 172 1.70 -13.63 -13.85
CA GLU A 172 2.64 -14.25 -12.90
C GLU A 172 3.94 -14.79 -13.54
N ALA A 173 4.66 -13.98 -14.31
CA ALA A 173 5.82 -14.43 -15.11
C ALA A 173 7.03 -14.95 -14.30
N TRP A 174 7.19 -14.55 -13.03
CA TRP A 174 8.36 -14.90 -12.20
C TRP A 174 8.14 -16.10 -11.28
N TRP A 175 6.88 -16.37 -10.92
CA TRP A 175 6.52 -17.55 -10.14
C TRP A 175 5.19 -18.12 -10.64
N ASN A 176 5.28 -19.08 -11.54
CA ASN A 176 4.17 -19.70 -12.28
C ASN A 176 4.19 -21.23 -12.21
N SER A 177 4.70 -21.80 -11.12
CA SER A 177 4.79 -23.27 -10.96
C SER A 177 4.00 -23.80 -9.76
N ILE A 178 3.18 -22.95 -9.11
CA ILE A 178 2.34 -23.36 -7.99
C ILE A 178 1.25 -24.33 -8.45
N GLY A 179 1.28 -25.53 -7.87
CA GLY A 179 0.27 -26.55 -8.09
C GLY A 179 -0.96 -26.37 -7.20
N PRO A 180 -2.03 -27.16 -7.45
CA PRO A 180 -3.13 -27.30 -6.52
C PRO A 180 -2.65 -27.78 -5.14
N PHE A 181 -3.25 -27.25 -4.08
CA PHE A 181 -3.01 -27.61 -2.68
C PHE A 181 -1.52 -27.61 -2.31
N ASP A 182 -0.83 -26.52 -2.64
CA ASP A 182 0.59 -26.37 -2.33
C ASP A 182 0.84 -26.47 -0.82
N THR A 183 1.75 -27.36 -0.44
CA THR A 183 2.01 -27.69 0.97
C THR A 183 2.53 -26.48 1.77
N GLU A 184 3.36 -25.63 1.17
CA GLU A 184 3.93 -24.44 1.84
C GLU A 184 2.83 -23.42 2.16
N LYS A 185 1.79 -23.38 1.33
CA LYS A 185 0.65 -22.46 1.48
C LYS A 185 -0.52 -23.05 2.25
N SER A 186 -0.44 -24.32 2.66
CA SER A 186 -1.54 -25.02 3.34
C SER A 186 -2.13 -24.27 4.54
N CYS A 187 -1.31 -23.50 5.27
CA CYS A 187 -1.74 -22.75 6.44
C CYS A 187 -2.77 -21.64 6.14
N MET A 188 -2.87 -21.13 4.91
CA MET A 188 -3.80 -20.05 4.55
C MET A 188 -5.13 -20.58 3.97
N TYR A 189 -5.25 -21.87 3.64
CA TYR A 189 -6.44 -22.40 2.95
C TYR A 189 -7.71 -22.45 3.80
N ASP A 190 -7.59 -22.25 5.11
CA ASP A 190 -8.74 -22.05 6.01
C ASP A 190 -9.19 -20.59 6.13
N ASN A 191 -8.60 -19.68 5.35
CA ASN A 191 -9.09 -18.31 5.29
C ASN A 191 -10.53 -18.24 4.77
N GLU A 192 -11.31 -17.36 5.37
CA GLU A 192 -12.63 -16.99 4.88
C GLU A 192 -12.66 -15.47 4.69
N PHE A 193 -13.05 -15.03 3.49
CA PHE A 193 -13.17 -13.62 3.16
C PHE A 193 -14.63 -13.30 2.85
N VAL A 194 -15.21 -12.31 3.51
CA VAL A 194 -16.63 -11.99 3.40
C VAL A 194 -16.79 -10.58 2.88
N PHE A 195 -17.42 -10.45 1.71
CA PHE A 195 -17.91 -9.16 1.23
C PHE A 195 -19.40 -9.06 1.55
N THR A 196 -19.81 -7.93 2.11
CA THR A 196 -21.21 -7.66 2.48
C THR A 196 -21.70 -6.38 1.84
N ARG A 197 -22.89 -6.42 1.23
CA ARG A 197 -23.55 -5.26 0.67
C ARG A 197 -24.19 -4.42 1.79
N THR A 198 -23.83 -3.15 1.84
CA THR A 198 -24.43 -2.16 2.74
C THR A 198 -25.26 -1.16 1.94
N THR A 199 -25.91 -0.22 2.63
CA THR A 199 -26.63 0.88 1.99
C THR A 199 -25.72 1.85 1.24
N THR A 200 -24.43 1.90 1.57
CA THR A 200 -23.47 2.91 1.07
C THR A 200 -22.30 2.32 0.29
N GLY A 201 -22.32 1.02 -0.02
CA GLY A 201 -21.24 0.33 -0.70
C GLY A 201 -21.01 -1.08 -0.14
N LEU A 202 -19.77 -1.56 -0.17
CA LEU A 202 -19.41 -2.86 0.36
C LEU A 202 -18.52 -2.76 1.59
N THR A 203 -18.66 -3.74 2.48
CA THR A 203 -17.68 -4.01 3.53
C THR A 203 -16.97 -5.33 3.26
N PHE A 204 -15.77 -5.46 3.82
CA PHE A 204 -14.94 -6.64 3.77
C PHE A 204 -14.55 -7.08 5.19
N GLU A 205 -14.48 -8.38 5.41
CA GLU A 205 -13.89 -8.97 6.62
C GLU A 205 -13.18 -10.28 6.26
N GLN A 206 -11.94 -10.47 6.70
CA GLN A 206 -11.36 -11.82 6.79
C GLN A 206 -11.86 -12.41 8.11
N THR A 207 -12.71 -13.43 8.09
CA THR A 207 -13.36 -13.97 9.30
C THR A 207 -12.62 -15.14 9.92
N SER A 208 -11.62 -15.70 9.23
CA SER A 208 -10.89 -16.89 9.66
C SER A 208 -9.49 -16.96 9.05
N GLY A 209 -8.64 -17.74 9.70
CA GLY A 209 -7.32 -18.14 9.23
C GLY A 209 -6.26 -17.03 9.30
N PRO A 210 -4.99 -17.39 9.09
CA PRO A 210 -3.86 -16.48 9.28
C PRO A 210 -3.55 -15.63 8.04
N ALA A 211 -2.50 -14.82 8.11
CA ALA A 211 -1.93 -14.09 6.98
C ALA A 211 -0.63 -14.76 6.51
N PHE A 212 -0.56 -15.16 5.25
CA PHE A 212 0.69 -15.58 4.63
C PHE A 212 1.57 -14.36 4.30
N ILE A 213 2.86 -14.42 4.68
CA ILE A 213 3.83 -13.36 4.39
C ILE A 213 4.98 -13.95 3.55
N PRO A 214 5.17 -13.54 2.28
CA PRO A 214 6.26 -14.04 1.46
C PRO A 214 7.62 -13.54 1.95
N GLY A 215 8.68 -14.32 1.70
CA GLY A 215 10.01 -14.11 2.27
C GLY A 215 10.58 -12.70 2.10
N ILE A 216 10.40 -12.09 0.93
CA ILE A 216 10.91 -10.73 0.67
C ILE A 216 10.21 -9.71 1.56
N TYR A 217 8.88 -9.77 1.67
CA TYR A 217 8.12 -8.82 2.49
C TYR A 217 8.32 -9.09 3.99
N ALA A 218 8.49 -10.36 4.38
CA ALA A 218 8.82 -10.71 5.76
C ALA A 218 10.14 -10.07 6.23
N GLY A 219 11.12 -9.90 5.33
CA GLY A 219 12.34 -9.15 5.60
C GLY A 219 12.10 -7.68 5.92
N VAL A 220 11.11 -7.05 5.28
CA VAL A 220 10.70 -5.67 5.59
C VAL A 220 10.09 -5.58 6.99
N LEU A 221 9.27 -6.56 7.36
CA LEU A 221 8.61 -6.65 8.65
C LEU A 221 9.50 -7.22 9.77
N SER A 222 10.69 -7.74 9.44
CA SER A 222 11.59 -8.46 10.36
C SER A 222 10.93 -9.67 11.05
N VAL A 223 10.14 -10.45 10.29
CA VAL A 223 9.47 -11.67 10.74
C VAL A 223 9.88 -12.89 9.90
N ALA A 224 9.44 -14.08 10.30
CA ALA A 224 9.66 -15.28 9.51
C ALA A 224 8.95 -15.20 8.14
N GLY A 225 9.66 -15.55 7.07
CA GLY A 225 9.13 -15.54 5.70
C GLY A 225 8.55 -16.86 5.25
N ASP A 226 7.78 -16.80 4.18
CA ASP A 226 7.17 -17.96 3.50
C ASP A 226 6.34 -18.84 4.44
N THR A 227 5.65 -18.17 5.37
CA THR A 227 4.82 -18.81 6.39
C THR A 227 3.66 -17.91 6.78
N CYS A 228 2.70 -18.51 7.47
CA CYS A 228 1.56 -17.82 8.03
C CYS A 228 1.86 -17.21 9.40
N HIS A 229 1.24 -16.06 9.66
CA HIS A 229 1.28 -15.36 10.95
C HIS A 229 -0.14 -15.03 11.41
N ASP A 230 -0.30 -14.93 12.72
CA ASP A 230 -1.56 -14.51 13.34
C ASP A 230 -1.67 -12.97 13.42
N ASP A 231 -2.70 -12.49 14.12
CA ASP A 231 -3.01 -11.09 14.30
C ASP A 231 -2.03 -10.35 15.24
N SER A 232 -1.07 -11.03 15.87
CA SER A 232 0.03 -10.37 16.59
C SER A 232 1.03 -9.72 15.63
N VAL A 233 1.15 -10.26 14.41
CA VAL A 233 1.99 -9.71 13.33
C VAL A 233 1.13 -9.00 12.29
N ALA A 234 0.05 -9.65 11.84
CA ALA A 234 -0.86 -9.11 10.84
C ALA A 234 -2.04 -8.39 11.52
N THR A 235 -1.72 -7.31 12.23
CA THR A 235 -2.64 -6.61 13.15
C THR A 235 -3.91 -6.06 12.49
N ASN A 236 -3.88 -5.82 11.19
CA ASN A 236 -5.03 -5.32 10.41
C ASN A 236 -5.82 -6.43 9.71
N MET A 237 -5.58 -7.71 9.99
CA MET A 237 -6.22 -8.84 9.33
C MET A 237 -7.73 -8.91 9.57
N TYR A 238 -8.15 -8.75 10.83
CA TYR A 238 -9.53 -8.87 11.26
C TYR A 238 -10.27 -7.52 11.31
N GLY A 239 -11.59 -7.61 11.52
CA GLY A 239 -12.48 -6.46 11.66
C GLY A 239 -13.11 -6.03 10.34
N VAL A 240 -14.27 -5.39 10.46
CA VAL A 240 -15.04 -4.89 9.31
C VAL A 240 -14.33 -3.68 8.71
N LYS A 241 -14.10 -3.73 7.40
CA LYS A 241 -13.41 -2.70 6.62
C LYS A 241 -14.31 -2.23 5.49
N ASN A 242 -14.16 -0.98 5.07
CA ASN A 242 -14.86 -0.48 3.90
C ASN A 242 -14.12 -0.87 2.63
N VAL A 243 -14.87 -1.12 1.56
CA VAL A 243 -14.32 -1.37 0.22
C VAL A 243 -14.71 -0.21 -0.68
N SER A 244 -13.74 0.39 -1.34
CA SER A 244 -13.96 1.44 -2.33
C SER A 244 -13.45 1.01 -3.69
N PHE A 245 -14.07 1.52 -4.76
CA PHE A 245 -13.77 1.16 -6.14
C PHE A 245 -13.25 2.36 -6.91
N SER A 246 -12.33 2.12 -7.84
CA SER A 246 -11.81 3.16 -8.75
C SER A 246 -11.36 2.54 -10.07
N PRO A 247 -11.23 3.33 -11.15
CA PRO A 247 -10.60 2.85 -12.37
C PRO A 247 -9.17 2.42 -12.06
N SER A 248 -8.76 1.26 -12.57
CA SER A 248 -7.37 0.85 -12.48
C SER A 248 -6.50 1.72 -13.37
N VAL A 249 -5.36 2.13 -12.82
CA VAL A 249 -4.34 2.93 -13.51
C VAL A 249 -3.03 2.17 -13.66
N SER A 250 -3.02 0.88 -13.30
CA SER A 250 -1.81 0.07 -13.43
C SER A 250 -1.54 -0.23 -14.90
N LYS A 251 -0.25 -0.28 -15.29
CA LYS A 251 0.16 -0.65 -16.64
C LYS A 251 -0.45 -1.99 -17.07
N ALA A 252 -0.52 -2.95 -16.15
CA ALA A 252 -1.15 -4.26 -16.38
C ALA A 252 -2.62 -4.13 -16.78
N ALA A 253 -3.38 -3.28 -16.09
CA ALA A 253 -4.80 -3.11 -16.37
C ALA A 253 -5.09 -2.28 -17.62
N THR A 254 -4.22 -1.30 -17.95
CA THR A 254 -4.45 -0.37 -19.06
C THR A 254 -3.87 -0.84 -20.39
N GLU A 255 -2.79 -1.63 -20.36
CA GLU A 255 -2.05 -2.07 -21.55
C GLU A 255 -1.88 -3.59 -21.63
N GLY A 256 -2.02 -4.29 -20.51
CA GLY A 256 -1.73 -5.71 -20.38
C GLY A 256 -2.90 -6.61 -20.74
N LYS A 257 -2.60 -7.92 -20.85
CA LYS A 257 -3.60 -8.97 -21.05
C LYS A 257 -3.32 -10.13 -20.11
N TYR A 258 -4.37 -10.66 -19.49
CA TYR A 258 -4.31 -11.88 -18.69
C TYR A 258 -4.96 -13.03 -19.47
N ASN A 259 -4.19 -14.06 -19.79
CA ASN A 259 -4.64 -15.17 -20.64
C ASN A 259 -5.30 -14.71 -21.95
N GLY A 260 -4.75 -13.67 -22.57
CA GLY A 260 -5.23 -13.09 -23.83
C GLY A 260 -6.43 -12.14 -23.70
N ASN A 261 -7.03 -12.00 -22.51
CA ASN A 261 -8.16 -11.10 -22.27
C ASN A 261 -7.69 -9.80 -21.61
N ASP A 262 -8.42 -8.72 -21.87
CA ASP A 262 -8.20 -7.46 -21.16
C ASP A 262 -8.58 -7.61 -19.69
N TYR A 263 -7.90 -6.85 -18.83
CA TYR A 263 -8.31 -6.71 -17.45
C TYR A 263 -9.68 -6.04 -17.36
N ARG A 264 -10.38 -6.22 -16.24
CA ARG A 264 -11.65 -5.53 -15.99
C ARG A 264 -11.52 -4.01 -16.01
N GLY A 265 -10.33 -3.48 -15.67
CA GLY A 265 -10.10 -2.03 -15.58
C GLY A 265 -10.61 -1.40 -14.28
N THR A 266 -10.99 -2.22 -13.29
CA THR A 266 -11.46 -1.80 -11.98
C THR A 266 -10.47 -2.24 -10.90
N THR A 267 -10.18 -1.35 -9.96
CA THR A 267 -9.42 -1.63 -8.73
C THR A 267 -10.35 -1.47 -7.54
N PHE A 268 -10.24 -2.33 -6.54
CA PHE A 268 -10.82 -2.08 -5.23
C PHE A 268 -9.73 -1.89 -4.16
N GLU A 269 -9.99 -1.02 -3.20
CA GLU A 269 -9.15 -0.80 -2.01
C GLU A 269 -9.92 -1.26 -0.77
N ILE A 270 -9.27 -2.05 0.08
CA ILE A 270 -9.76 -2.41 1.41
C ILE A 270 -9.21 -1.39 2.41
N SER A 271 -10.08 -0.75 3.20
CA SER A 271 -9.66 0.26 4.19
C SER A 271 -8.76 -0.32 5.29
N ASP A 272 -8.13 0.56 6.07
CA ASP A 272 -7.43 0.19 7.32
C ASP A 272 -6.41 -0.95 7.16
N GLY A 273 -5.69 -0.94 6.04
CA GLY A 273 -4.65 -1.93 5.73
C GLY A 273 -5.16 -3.37 5.63
N GLY A 274 -6.45 -3.58 5.33
CA GLY A 274 -6.99 -4.93 5.17
C GLY A 274 -6.47 -5.64 3.93
N PHE A 275 -6.42 -6.96 3.96
CA PHE A 275 -5.90 -7.75 2.85
C PHE A 275 -6.62 -9.09 2.82
N MET A 276 -6.47 -9.83 1.72
CA MET A 276 -7.10 -11.12 1.52
C MET A 276 -6.08 -12.26 1.77
N GLY A 277 -5.77 -12.54 3.04
CA GLY A 277 -4.92 -13.66 3.47
C GLY A 277 -3.44 -13.60 3.08
N TRP A 278 -3.05 -12.69 2.18
CA TRP A 278 -1.68 -12.49 1.69
C TRP A 278 -1.21 -11.06 1.99
N LEU A 279 -0.32 -10.91 2.98
CA LEU A 279 0.14 -9.62 3.46
C LEU A 279 1.44 -9.20 2.78
N VAL A 280 1.33 -8.20 1.90
CA VAL A 280 2.44 -7.66 1.08
C VAL A 280 2.42 -6.15 0.90
N SER A 281 1.35 -5.48 1.35
CA SER A 281 1.21 -4.05 1.18
C SER A 281 0.36 -3.45 2.28
N THR A 282 0.66 -2.20 2.59
CA THR A 282 -0.13 -1.32 3.44
C THR A 282 -1.25 -0.59 2.68
N SER A 283 -1.14 -0.52 1.35
CA SER A 283 -2.08 0.19 0.48
C SER A 283 -3.35 -0.61 0.14
N SER A 284 -3.31 -1.94 0.27
CA SER A 284 -4.49 -2.82 0.16
C SER A 284 -5.30 -2.69 -1.14
N LYS A 285 -4.62 -2.33 -2.23
CA LYS A 285 -5.23 -2.12 -3.56
C LYS A 285 -5.11 -3.36 -4.42
N TYR A 286 -6.24 -3.83 -4.93
CA TYR A 286 -6.36 -4.99 -5.79
C TYR A 286 -6.92 -4.59 -7.15
N ASP A 287 -6.13 -4.75 -8.21
CA ASP A 287 -6.66 -4.73 -9.57
C ASP A 287 -7.51 -5.99 -9.78
N ILE A 288 -8.75 -5.82 -10.21
CA ILE A 288 -9.58 -6.94 -10.66
C ILE A 288 -9.12 -7.32 -12.07
N ILE A 289 -8.54 -8.51 -12.19
CA ILE A 289 -8.23 -9.10 -13.49
C ILE A 289 -9.55 -9.55 -14.13
N SER A 290 -10.27 -10.41 -13.42
CA SER A 290 -11.59 -10.90 -13.80
C SER A 290 -12.41 -11.25 -12.56
N ILE A 291 -13.73 -11.20 -12.69
CA ILE A 291 -14.66 -11.61 -11.64
C ILE A 291 -15.93 -12.19 -12.28
N SER A 292 -16.47 -13.23 -11.64
CA SER A 292 -17.74 -13.87 -11.96
C SER A 292 -18.48 -14.23 -10.67
N ASP A 293 -19.59 -14.95 -10.78
CA ASP A 293 -20.34 -15.39 -9.59
C ASP A 293 -19.54 -16.29 -8.65
N SER A 294 -18.57 -17.06 -9.17
CA SER A 294 -17.84 -18.08 -8.42
C SER A 294 -16.32 -17.98 -8.45
N GLU A 295 -15.75 -17.09 -9.27
CA GLU A 295 -14.29 -16.94 -9.40
C GLU A 295 -13.92 -15.45 -9.41
N LEU A 296 -12.87 -15.13 -8.65
CA LEU A 296 -12.27 -13.80 -8.54
C LEU A 296 -10.77 -13.93 -8.76
N VAL A 297 -10.25 -13.23 -9.76
CA VAL A 297 -8.81 -13.15 -10.04
C VAL A 297 -8.37 -11.72 -9.84
N VAL A 298 -7.39 -11.51 -8.97
CA VAL A 298 -6.91 -10.17 -8.59
C VAL A 298 -5.40 -10.09 -8.61
N ARG A 299 -4.90 -8.86 -8.69
CA ARG A 299 -3.49 -8.54 -8.61
C ARG A 299 -3.25 -7.46 -7.56
N ILE A 300 -2.23 -7.64 -6.72
CA ILE A 300 -1.79 -6.68 -5.71
C ILE A 300 -0.29 -6.41 -5.86
N ILE A 301 0.12 -5.16 -5.67
CA ILE A 301 1.54 -4.75 -5.73
C ILE A 301 2.10 -4.80 -4.30
N GLN A 302 3.25 -5.46 -4.12
CA GLN A 302 3.97 -5.47 -2.86
C GLN A 302 4.65 -4.11 -2.62
N ASP A 303 4.62 -3.62 -1.38
CA ASP A 303 5.37 -2.42 -1.01
C ASP A 303 6.89 -2.65 -1.16
N GLY A 304 7.63 -1.59 -1.48
CA GLY A 304 9.08 -1.69 -1.75
C GLY A 304 9.43 -1.91 -3.23
N ASN A 305 8.42 -1.88 -4.11
CA ASN A 305 8.48 -1.90 -5.58
C ASN A 305 9.01 -3.21 -6.21
N GLY A 306 8.43 -3.57 -7.35
CA GLY A 306 8.95 -4.61 -8.26
C GLY A 306 8.12 -5.90 -8.31
N PHE A 307 7.36 -6.22 -7.26
CA PHE A 307 6.61 -7.48 -7.18
C PHE A 307 5.10 -7.27 -7.28
N ALA A 308 4.48 -7.90 -8.27
CA ALA A 308 3.03 -8.03 -8.42
C ALA A 308 2.60 -9.46 -8.10
N TRP A 309 1.75 -9.63 -7.10
CA TRP A 309 1.18 -10.91 -6.69
C TRP A 309 -0.20 -11.10 -7.34
N TYR A 310 -0.45 -12.30 -7.83
CA TYR A 310 -1.66 -12.70 -8.53
C TYR A 310 -2.37 -13.75 -7.71
N HIS A 311 -3.66 -13.56 -7.43
CA HIS A 311 -4.44 -14.44 -6.57
C HIS A 311 -5.73 -14.88 -7.23
N LYS A 312 -6.13 -16.13 -6.97
CA LYS A 312 -7.43 -16.66 -7.36
C LYS A 312 -8.23 -17.06 -6.13
N PHE A 313 -9.48 -16.61 -6.11
CA PHE A 313 -10.44 -16.92 -5.08
C PHE A 313 -11.70 -17.53 -5.69
N THR A 314 -12.41 -18.31 -4.89
CA THR A 314 -13.64 -19.02 -5.26
C THR A 314 -14.70 -18.89 -4.19
N THR A 315 -15.96 -18.98 -4.56
CA THR A 315 -17.08 -19.02 -3.58
C THR A 315 -17.33 -20.40 -3.00
N THR A 316 -16.71 -21.45 -3.57
CA THR A 316 -16.83 -22.83 -3.11
C THR A 316 -15.56 -23.20 -2.37
N LYS A 317 -15.66 -23.47 -1.06
CA LYS A 317 -14.51 -23.91 -0.26
C LYS A 317 -13.92 -25.20 -0.89
N PRO A 318 -12.65 -25.19 -1.34
CA PRO A 318 -11.99 -26.35 -1.93
C PRO A 318 -11.84 -27.55 -0.99
#